data_AF-A0A1Q5JYS0-F1
#
_entry.id   AF-A0A1Q5JYS0-F1
#
_cell.length_a   1.000
_cell.length_b   1.000
_cell.length_c   1.000
_cell.angle_alpha   90.00
_cell.angle_beta   90.00
_cell.angle_gamma   90.00
#
_symmetry.space_group_name_H-M   'P 1'
#
loop_
_entity.id
_entity.type
_entity.pdbx_description
1 polymer ?
#
loop_
_entity_poly.entity_id
_entity_poly.type
_entity_poly.pdbx_seq_one_letter_code
_entity_poly.pdbx_strand_id
1 'polypeptide(L)'
;MDAIRVARSGPGRPRVRPDRVVADKGYSARSFRAYLRRRGIKATIPERVDQLAGRARRGERRCGFDKTVYRRRNVVERCFHRLKQWRGIATRYDKHPDRYQAAITLASTLIWLDT
;
A
#
# COMPACT_ATOMS: atom_id res chain seq x y z
N MET A 1 -11.31 1.43 4.39
CA MET A 1 -10.93 1.71 2.97
C MET A 1 -11.73 2.86 2.38
N ASP A 2 -12.69 3.41 3.12
CA ASP A 2 -13.74 4.26 2.55
C ASP A 2 -13.31 5.70 2.30
N ALA A 3 -12.09 6.05 2.72
CA ALA A 3 -11.41 7.29 2.35
C ALA A 3 -10.69 7.20 0.99
N ILE A 4 -10.46 5.99 0.44
CA ILE A 4 -9.79 5.86 -0.86
C ILE A 4 -10.70 6.40 -1.96
N ARG A 5 -10.11 7.16 -2.88
CA ARG A 5 -10.76 7.66 -4.09
C ARG A 5 -9.94 7.22 -5.28
N VAL A 6 -10.55 6.46 -6.18
CA VAL A 6 -9.96 6.03 -7.45
C VAL A 6 -10.65 6.81 -8.55
N ALA A 7 -9.86 7.61 -9.26
CA ALA A 7 -10.33 8.38 -10.41
C ALA A 7 -10.98 7.46 -11.46
N ARG A 8 -12.01 7.98 -12.12
CA ARG A 8 -12.67 7.33 -13.25
C ARG A 8 -12.14 7.95 -14.53
N SER A 9 -12.10 7.17 -15.61
CA SER A 9 -11.77 7.67 -16.95
C SER A 9 -12.89 8.52 -17.58
N GLY A 10 -14.01 8.72 -16.89
CA GLY A 10 -15.17 9.47 -17.37
C GLY A 10 -15.92 10.15 -16.23
N PRO A 11 -17.06 10.81 -16.51
CA PRO A 11 -17.78 11.62 -15.53
C PRO A 11 -18.34 10.79 -14.35
N GLY A 12 -18.56 11.47 -13.22
CA GLY A 12 -19.20 10.92 -12.03
C GLY A 12 -18.28 10.73 -10.83
N ARG A 13 -18.87 10.31 -9.70
CA ARG A 13 -18.18 10.21 -8.40
C ARG A 13 -17.01 9.20 -8.46
N PRO A 14 -15.82 9.54 -7.91
CA PRO A 14 -14.70 8.60 -7.81
C PRO A 14 -15.11 7.31 -7.10
N ARG A 15 -14.56 6.18 -7.54
CA ARG A 15 -14.83 4.89 -6.90
C ARG A 15 -14.11 4.82 -5.56
N VAL A 16 -14.71 4.12 -4.60
CA VAL A 16 -14.08 3.82 -3.30
C VAL A 16 -13.49 2.41 -3.23
N ARG A 17 -13.67 1.62 -4.29
CA ARG A 17 -13.15 0.27 -4.42
C ARG A 17 -12.06 0.21 -5.49
N PRO A 18 -10.80 -0.09 -5.13
CA PRO A 18 -9.76 -0.38 -6.11
C PRO A 18 -9.93 -1.79 -6.70
N ASP A 19 -9.45 -2.01 -7.92
CA ASP A 19 -9.51 -3.33 -8.56
C ASP A 19 -8.48 -4.30 -7.96
N ARG A 20 -7.35 -3.76 -7.48
CA ARG A 20 -6.28 -4.53 -6.85
C ARG A 20 -5.56 -3.72 -5.77
N VAL A 21 -5.16 -4.40 -4.69
CA VAL A 21 -4.28 -3.90 -3.64
C VAL A 21 -2.93 -4.59 -3.76
N VAL A 22 -1.87 -3.81 -3.83
CA VAL A 22 -0.48 -4.26 -3.70
C VAL A 22 0.00 -3.77 -2.34
N ALA A 23 0.45 -4.68 -1.48
CA ALA A 23 0.87 -4.33 -0.13
C ALA A 23 2.02 -5.22 0.35
N ASP A 24 2.68 -4.76 1.40
CA ASP A 24 3.81 -5.45 2.00
C ASP A 24 3.38 -6.72 2.73
N LYS A 25 4.37 -7.57 2.99
CA LYS A 25 4.24 -8.82 3.76
C LYS A 25 3.59 -8.62 5.14
N GLY A 26 3.69 -7.43 5.73
CA GLY A 26 3.01 -7.06 6.98
C GLY A 26 1.49 -7.12 6.89
N TYR A 27 0.93 -6.97 5.68
CA TYR A 27 -0.51 -7.06 5.41
C TYR A 27 -0.97 -8.47 4.99
N SER A 28 -0.18 -9.51 5.29
CA SER A 28 -0.49 -10.90 4.95
C SER A 28 -1.59 -11.53 5.82
N ALA A 29 -2.07 -10.83 6.86
CA ALA A 29 -3.05 -11.33 7.81
C ALA A 29 -4.30 -11.93 7.14
N ARG A 30 -4.78 -13.06 7.66
CA ARG A 30 -5.96 -13.78 7.14
C ARG A 30 -7.21 -12.89 7.14
N SER A 31 -7.40 -12.10 8.21
CA SER A 31 -8.51 -11.16 8.35
C SER A 31 -8.51 -10.09 7.26
N PHE A 32 -7.34 -9.49 6.97
CA PHE A 32 -7.19 -8.49 5.92
C PHE A 32 -7.47 -9.08 4.54
N ARG A 33 -6.95 -10.27 4.24
CA ARG A 33 -7.24 -10.97 2.98
C ARG A 33 -8.70 -11.36 2.84
N ALA A 34 -9.34 -11.79 3.93
CA ALA A 34 -10.78 -12.08 3.94
C ALA A 34 -11.61 -10.82 3.66
N TYR A 35 -11.23 -9.69 4.27
CA TYR A 35 -11.85 -8.39 4.00
C TYR A 35 -11.73 -7.99 2.52
N LEU A 36 -10.55 -8.12 1.91
CA LEU A 36 -10.35 -7.82 0.49
C LEU A 36 -11.19 -8.73 -0.42
N ARG A 37 -11.24 -10.04 -0.11
CA ARG A 37 -12.08 -11.00 -0.85
C ARG A 37 -13.56 -10.66 -0.75
N ARG A 38 -14.07 -10.33 0.45
CA ARG A 38 -15.48 -9.92 0.64
C ARG A 38 -15.86 -8.69 -0.18
N ARG A 39 -14.92 -7.76 -0.40
CA ARG A 39 -15.15 -6.59 -1.26
C ARG A 39 -14.89 -6.86 -2.74
N GLY A 40 -14.44 -8.05 -3.13
CA GLY A 40 -14.06 -8.38 -4.51
C GLY A 40 -12.80 -7.66 -5.00
N ILE A 41 -11.89 -7.31 -4.09
CA ILE A 41 -10.63 -6.62 -4.39
C ILE A 41 -9.52 -7.67 -4.55
N LYS A 42 -8.81 -7.67 -5.68
CA LYS A 42 -7.67 -8.58 -5.89
C LYS A 42 -6.51 -8.18 -4.97
N ALA A 43 -5.81 -9.15 -4.40
CA ALA A 43 -4.68 -8.89 -3.49
C ALA A 43 -3.39 -9.44 -4.09
N THR A 44 -2.35 -8.60 -4.17
CA THR A 44 -0.97 -9.00 -4.47
C THR A 44 -0.12 -8.67 -3.26
N ILE A 45 -0.09 -9.62 -2.32
CA ILE A 45 0.58 -9.47 -1.03
C ILE A 45 1.43 -10.74 -0.85
N PRO A 46 2.73 -10.64 -0.56
CA PRO A 46 3.54 -11.82 -0.28
C PRO A 46 3.12 -12.45 1.06
N GLU A 47 3.24 -13.77 1.17
CA GLU A 47 2.96 -14.50 2.41
C GLU A 47 4.18 -14.49 3.34
N ARG A 48 3.92 -14.60 4.65
CA ARG A 48 5.00 -14.80 5.61
C ARG A 48 5.54 -16.23 5.58
N VAL A 49 6.82 -16.40 5.95
CA VAL A 49 7.51 -17.71 5.84
C VAL A 49 6.87 -18.73 6.80
N ASP A 50 6.57 -18.30 8.02
CA ASP A 50 5.75 -19.02 9.01
C ASP A 50 4.36 -19.40 8.47
N GLN A 51 3.69 -18.48 7.76
CA GLN A 51 2.38 -18.74 7.15
C GLN A 51 2.48 -19.77 6.02
N LEU A 52 3.52 -19.70 5.19
CA LEU A 52 3.79 -20.69 4.14
C LEU A 52 4.05 -22.07 4.74
N ALA A 53 4.89 -22.15 5.78
CA ALA A 53 5.17 -23.40 6.49
C ALA A 53 3.91 -23.97 7.17
N GLY A 54 3.10 -23.13 7.79
CA GLY A 54 1.82 -23.52 8.39
C GLY A 54 0.81 -24.03 7.35
N ARG A 55 0.74 -23.40 6.17
CA ARG A 55 -0.11 -23.88 5.07
C ARG A 55 0.36 -25.23 4.53
N ALA A 56 1.66 -25.39 4.31
CA ALA A 56 2.24 -26.65 3.84
C ALA A 56 1.90 -27.80 4.80
N ARG A 57 2.05 -27.59 6.11
CA ARG A 57 1.65 -28.58 7.15
C ARG A 57 0.17 -28.94 7.12
N ARG A 58 -0.72 -28.03 6.71
CA ARG A 58 -2.17 -28.26 6.60
C ARG A 58 -2.61 -28.71 5.20
N GLY A 59 -1.68 -28.94 4.27
CA GLY A 59 -2.02 -29.25 2.88
C GLY A 59 -2.72 -28.12 2.13
N GLU A 60 -2.66 -26.88 2.62
CA GLU A 60 -3.34 -25.74 2.00
C GLU A 60 -2.54 -25.14 0.84
N ARG A 61 -3.24 -24.76 -0.23
CA ARG A 61 -2.64 -24.01 -1.34
C ARG A 61 -2.12 -22.64 -0.89
N ARG A 62 -0.98 -22.24 -1.47
CA ARG A 62 -0.45 -20.87 -1.37
C ARG A 62 -1.46 -19.88 -1.93
N CYS A 63 -1.46 -18.67 -1.40
CA CYS A 63 -2.30 -17.63 -1.96
C CYS A 63 -1.74 -17.14 -3.29
N GLY A 64 -2.63 -16.71 -4.19
CA GLY A 64 -2.23 -16.12 -5.47
C GLY A 64 -1.32 -14.91 -5.26
N PHE A 65 -0.13 -14.95 -5.87
CA PHE A 65 0.84 -13.87 -5.83
C PHE A 65 1.36 -13.60 -7.24
N ASP A 66 1.24 -12.36 -7.67
CA ASP A 66 1.62 -11.90 -9.00
C ASP A 66 2.90 -11.06 -8.91
N LYS A 67 4.03 -11.68 -9.26
CA LYS A 67 5.35 -11.03 -9.21
C LYS A 67 5.40 -9.80 -10.12
N THR A 68 4.74 -9.84 -11.28
CA THR A 68 4.80 -8.75 -12.27
C THR A 68 4.12 -7.51 -11.74
N VAL A 69 2.94 -7.66 -11.15
CA VAL A 69 2.21 -6.56 -10.53
C VAL A 69 2.91 -6.07 -9.27
N TYR A 70 3.52 -6.97 -8.50
CA TYR A 70 4.27 -6.59 -7.30
C TYR A 70 5.47 -5.69 -7.60
N ARG A 71 6.13 -5.83 -8.76
CA ARG A 71 7.22 -4.93 -9.19
C ARG A 71 6.80 -3.45 -9.25
N ARG A 72 5.52 -3.16 -9.50
CA ARG A 72 5.00 -1.78 -9.52
C ARG A 72 5.10 -1.07 -8.17
N ARG A 73 5.27 -1.82 -7.06
CA ARG A 73 5.52 -1.26 -5.73
C ARG A 73 6.77 -0.37 -5.68
N ASN A 74 7.75 -0.61 -6.57
CA ASN A 74 8.98 0.19 -6.66
C ASN A 74 8.70 1.69 -6.85
N VAL A 75 7.61 2.06 -7.54
CA VAL A 75 7.22 3.47 -7.70
C VAL A 75 6.95 4.13 -6.34
N VAL A 76 6.21 3.43 -5.48
CA VAL A 76 5.88 3.89 -4.14
C VAL A 76 7.13 3.89 -3.25
N GLU A 77 7.98 2.87 -3.35
CA GLU A 77 9.23 2.79 -2.58
C GLU A 77 10.19 3.95 -2.92
N ARG A 78 10.36 4.28 -4.21
CA ARG A 78 11.17 5.43 -4.62
C ARG A 78 10.60 6.75 -4.11
N CYS A 79 9.28 6.91 -4.13
CA CYS A 79 8.63 8.10 -3.56
C CYS A 79 8.93 8.23 -2.06
N PHE A 80 8.72 7.16 -1.28
CA PHE A 80 9.06 7.17 0.14
C PHE A 80 10.55 7.38 0.41
N HIS A 81 11.42 6.87 -0.46
CA HIS A 81 12.86 7.09 -0.35
C HIS A 81 13.22 8.58 -0.56
N ARG A 82 12.62 9.25 -1.55
CA ARG A 82 12.77 10.71 -1.75
C ARG A 82 12.25 11.50 -0.55
N LEU A 83 11.07 11.16 -0.04
CA LEU A 83 10.51 11.80 1.16
C LEU A 83 11.41 11.63 2.39
N LYS A 84 12.09 10.48 2.51
CA LYS A 84 13.01 10.22 3.64
C LYS A 84 14.36 10.93 3.53
N GLN A 85 14.69 11.59 2.42
CA GLN A 85 15.85 12.48 2.36
C GLN A 85 15.68 13.68 3.30
N TRP A 86 14.42 14.02 3.61
CA TRP A 86 14.07 15.06 4.54
C TRP A 86 14.12 14.51 5.96
N ARG A 87 15.20 14.83 6.69
CA ARG A 87 15.49 14.29 8.03
C ARG A 87 14.33 14.45 9.02
N GLY A 88 13.61 15.57 8.96
CA GLY A 88 12.40 15.83 9.77
C GLY A 88 11.29 14.79 9.57
N ILE A 89 11.02 14.44 8.31
CA ILE A 89 9.99 13.45 7.94
C ILE A 89 10.45 12.03 8.26
N ALA A 90 11.72 11.71 7.98
CA ALA A 90 12.28 10.37 8.16
C ALA A 90 12.24 9.91 9.63
N THR A 91 12.56 10.82 10.54
CA THR A 91 12.61 10.56 11.99
C THR A 91 11.27 10.81 12.68
N ARG A 92 10.31 11.46 12.01
CA ARG A 92 9.02 11.89 12.58
C ARG A 92 9.18 12.78 13.83
N TYR A 93 9.97 13.85 13.70
CA TYR A 93 10.16 14.81 14.79
C TYR A 93 8.87 15.53 15.21
N ASP A 94 7.94 15.74 14.28
CA ASP A 94 6.66 16.39 14.58
C ASP A 94 5.79 15.54 15.50
N LYS A 95 5.54 16.07 16.71
CA LYS A 95 4.65 15.45 17.70
C LYS A 95 3.16 15.58 17.35
N HIS A 96 2.81 16.62 16.59
CA HIS A 96 1.44 16.87 16.18
C HIS A 96 1.16 16.31 14.78
N PRO A 97 0.06 15.56 14.59
CA PRO A 97 -0.25 14.94 13.31
C PRO A 97 -0.46 15.97 12.20
N ASP A 98 -1.04 17.12 12.51
CA ASP A 98 -1.30 18.18 11.52
C ASP A 98 -0.01 18.79 10.98
N ARG A 99 0.99 19.01 11.85
CA ARG A 99 2.31 19.52 11.46
C ARG A 99 3.06 18.51 10.61
N TYR A 100 3.03 17.24 11.02
CA TYR A 100 3.64 16.16 10.24
C TYR A 100 2.99 16.02 8.85
N GLN A 101 1.66 16.12 8.78
CA GLN A 101 0.93 16.10 7.53
C GLN A 101 1.29 17.29 6.63
N ALA A 102 1.35 18.50 7.19
CA ALA A 102 1.77 19.70 6.45
C ALA A 102 3.19 19.55 5.88
N ALA A 103 4.13 19.01 6.66
CA ALA A 103 5.49 18.75 6.21
C ALA A 103 5.54 17.72 5.06
N ILE A 104 4.77 16.63 5.15
CA ILE A 104 4.65 15.65 4.06
C ILE A 104 4.07 16.29 2.81
N THR A 105 3.01 17.10 2.94
CA THR A 105 2.38 17.79 1.81
C THR A 105 3.36 18.72 1.13
N LEU A 106 4.07 19.55 1.89
CA LEU A 106 5.10 20.45 1.36
C LEU A 106 6.20 19.70 0.62
N ALA A 107 6.78 18.66 1.24
CA ALA A 107 7.83 17.87 0.61
C ALA A 107 7.34 17.16 -0.66
N SER A 108 6.10 16.66 -0.66
CA SER A 108 5.49 16.03 -1.84
C SER A 108 5.27 17.03 -2.98
N THR A 109 4.84 18.25 -2.68
CA THR A 109 4.69 19.33 -3.68
C THR A 109 6.04 19.71 -4.28
N LEU A 110 7.09 19.83 -3.47
CA LEU A 110 8.43 20.16 -3.97
C LEU A 110 9.01 19.03 -4.84
N ILE A 111 8.83 17.78 -4.41
CA ILE A 111 9.19 16.58 -5.20
C ILE A 111 8.48 16.56 -6.56
N TRP A 112 7.23 17.02 -6.61
CA TRP A 112 6.42 17.10 -7.83
C TRP A 112 6.89 18.21 -8.78
N LEU A 113 7.24 19.38 -8.26
CA LEU A 113 7.73 20.51 -9.07
C LEU A 113 9.13 20.27 -9.66
N ASP A 114 9.91 19.40 -9.01
CA ASP A 114 11.24 18.96 -9.42
C ASP A 114 11.22 17.78 -10.43
N THR A 115 10.04 17.35 -10.88
CA THR A 115 9.83 16.28 -11.88
C THR A 115 9.11 16.78 -13.11
#